data_AF-A0A661X1Z4-F1
#
_entry.id   AF-A0A661X1Z4-F1
#
_cell.length_a   1.000
_cell.length_b   1.000
_cell.length_c   1.000
_cell.angle_alpha   90.00
_cell.angle_beta   90.00
_cell.angle_gamma   90.00
#
_symmetry.space_group_name_H-M   'P 1'
#
loop_
_entity.id
_entity.type
_entity.pdbx_description
1 polymer ?
#
loop_
_entity_poly.entity_id
_entity_poly.type
_entity_poly.pdbx_seq_one_letter_code
_entity_poly.pdbx_strand_id
1 'polypeptide(L)'
;MRFTHALIYALFLLIALQANLSAASIHIEKRKPVYLTGVEYNFKLTSVPKDSTLHFFLTSETNQTQQQELAVRWLAKTNALQLKNVQFPSSGKYILSIPKLNKNFRFVVIPGWLSLLPPAIAILFALLFRQVILALFAGIWLGATFVFDYNPLTGFLFSLTKYIGVAPANKERMAILMFSLALGGMVGVISKSGGTQGIVMSLKQYASDRRRGQLAAWLMGVLIFFDDYANTLIVGNTMRPLTDKLRISREKLSYLVDSTAAPVANIAIISTWIGYQLSLMNDAFKVLGLDVNAYITFFKTIPFNFYPLFTLAFGFFVAITGRDLFSMYKAEKRAYTHGNVLRDGAVPLADLDNSELKPAPEIPLRWYNAFIPIATVILITLAGLWFTGYYNAQSQGLLNSSLSKIHYISTVIGHAQSFDVLMWASFLGGFVAILMSIGQRLLSLNQALMAWVGGVKAMVIAAIILTLAWSIGNICTDLQTAEYV
;
A
#
# COMPACT_ATOMS: atom_id res chain seq x y z
N MET A 1 -26.69 -39.67 -39.33
CA MET A 1 -25.90 -38.64 -38.60
C MET A 1 -26.67 -37.86 -37.53
N ARG A 2 -28.00 -37.69 -37.61
CA ARG A 2 -28.78 -36.97 -36.56
C ARG A 2 -29.06 -37.77 -35.28
N PHE A 3 -29.06 -39.11 -35.35
CA PHE A 3 -29.35 -39.97 -34.20
C PHE A 3 -28.20 -40.06 -33.18
N THR A 4 -26.95 -39.93 -33.64
CA THR A 4 -25.77 -39.98 -32.76
C THR A 4 -25.60 -38.72 -31.92
N HIS A 5 -26.03 -37.57 -32.43
CA HIS A 5 -25.95 -36.30 -31.69
C HIS A 5 -26.97 -36.24 -30.55
N ALA A 6 -28.19 -36.74 -30.75
CA ALA A 6 -29.21 -36.81 -29.70
C ALA A 6 -28.81 -37.74 -28.54
N LEU A 7 -28.14 -38.86 -28.85
CA LEU A 7 -27.65 -39.78 -27.83
C LEU A 7 -26.52 -39.17 -26.99
N ILE A 8 -25.61 -38.42 -27.63
CA ILE A 8 -24.52 -37.72 -26.94
C ILE A 8 -25.06 -36.58 -26.06
N TYR A 9 -26.04 -35.81 -26.55
CA TYR A 9 -26.70 -34.78 -25.74
C TYR A 9 -27.49 -35.36 -24.56
N ALA A 10 -28.16 -36.50 -24.74
CA ALA A 10 -28.85 -37.20 -23.66
C ALA A 10 -27.86 -37.74 -22.61
N LEU A 11 -26.71 -38.28 -23.04
CA LEU A 11 -25.64 -38.70 -22.13
C LEU A 11 -25.03 -37.50 -21.39
N PHE A 12 -24.83 -36.37 -22.07
CA PHE A 12 -24.31 -35.14 -21.46
C PHE A 12 -25.30 -34.53 -20.46
N LEU A 13 -26.60 -34.58 -20.76
CA LEU A 13 -27.68 -34.18 -19.84
C LEU A 13 -27.80 -35.13 -18.65
N LEU A 14 -27.58 -36.44 -18.83
CA LEU A 14 -27.56 -37.41 -17.73
C LEU A 14 -26.33 -37.24 -16.84
N ILE A 15 -25.16 -36.93 -17.40
CA ILE A 15 -23.94 -36.60 -16.65
C ILE A 15 -24.11 -35.26 -15.93
N ALA A 16 -24.74 -34.27 -16.57
CA ALA A 16 -25.05 -32.97 -15.96
C ALA A 16 -26.16 -33.05 -14.88
N LEU A 17 -27.14 -33.95 -15.04
CA LEU A 17 -28.15 -34.23 -14.00
C LEU A 17 -27.56 -35.01 -12.82
N GLN A 18 -26.68 -35.97 -13.06
CA GLN A 18 -25.94 -36.66 -11.99
C GLN A 18 -25.00 -35.71 -11.24
N ALA A 19 -24.43 -34.69 -11.91
CA ALA A 19 -23.64 -33.66 -11.25
C ALA A 19 -24.48 -32.72 -10.35
N ASN A 20 -25.77 -32.53 -10.64
CA ASN A 20 -26.68 -31.70 -9.83
C ASN A 20 -27.44 -32.46 -8.73
N LEU A 21 -27.33 -33.80 -8.69
CA LEU A 21 -27.80 -34.63 -7.58
C LEU A 21 -26.66 -34.91 -6.58
N SER A 22 -25.82 -33.90 -6.28
CA SER A 22 -24.97 -33.97 -5.10
C SER A 22 -25.83 -33.69 -3.87
N ALA A 23 -26.08 -34.72 -3.06
CA ALA A 23 -26.63 -34.58 -1.72
C ALA A 23 -26.00 -33.38 -1.01
N ALA A 24 -26.81 -32.56 -0.33
CA ALA A 24 -26.39 -31.36 0.39
C ALA A 24 -25.08 -31.62 1.14
N SER A 25 -23.99 -31.16 0.54
CA SER A 25 -22.66 -31.54 0.98
C SER A 25 -22.34 -30.72 2.22
N ILE A 26 -22.14 -31.38 3.36
CA ILE A 26 -21.70 -30.70 4.58
C ILE A 26 -20.37 -30.00 4.30
N HIS A 27 -20.31 -28.71 4.59
CA HIS A 27 -19.14 -27.87 4.42
C HIS A 27 -18.86 -27.10 5.72
N ILE A 28 -17.57 -26.85 5.98
CA ILE A 28 -17.12 -25.94 7.04
C ILE A 28 -17.12 -24.53 6.48
N GLU A 29 -17.90 -23.64 7.09
CA GLU A 29 -17.94 -22.23 6.72
C GLU A 29 -16.59 -21.56 7.02
N LYS A 30 -16.03 -20.82 6.04
CA LYS A 30 -14.75 -20.10 6.17
C LYS A 30 -13.57 -20.97 6.63
N ARG A 31 -13.40 -22.15 6.03
CA ARG A 31 -12.22 -22.99 6.28
C ARG A 31 -10.94 -22.21 5.95
N LYS A 32 -10.01 -22.17 6.91
CA LYS A 32 -8.69 -21.53 6.78
C LYS A 32 -7.67 -22.53 6.21
N PRO A 33 -6.61 -22.07 5.52
CA PRO A 33 -5.61 -22.97 4.93
C PRO A 33 -4.76 -23.66 5.99
N VAL A 34 -4.43 -22.96 7.08
CA VAL A 34 -3.63 -23.46 8.21
C VAL A 34 -4.31 -23.07 9.52
N TYR A 35 -4.09 -23.84 10.59
CA TYR A 35 -4.51 -23.58 11.97
C TYR A 35 -3.29 -23.52 12.90
N LEU A 36 -3.40 -22.84 14.04
CA LEU A 36 -2.30 -22.64 14.97
C LEU A 36 -2.49 -23.46 16.25
N THR A 37 -1.39 -23.98 16.80
CA THR A 37 -1.38 -24.58 18.13
C THR A 37 -1.63 -23.52 19.21
N GLY A 38 -2.46 -23.83 20.21
CA GLY A 38 -2.72 -22.93 21.34
C GLY A 38 -3.71 -21.78 21.06
N VAL A 39 -4.33 -21.75 19.87
CA VAL A 39 -5.39 -20.80 19.52
C VAL A 39 -6.74 -21.51 19.54
N GLU A 40 -7.78 -20.84 20.06
CA GLU A 40 -9.14 -21.37 20.11
C GLU A 40 -9.91 -21.10 18.81
N TYR A 41 -10.49 -22.15 18.23
CA TYR A 41 -11.27 -22.05 17.00
C TYR A 41 -12.74 -22.38 17.21
N ASN A 42 -13.59 -21.58 16.55
CA ASN A 42 -15.02 -21.81 16.47
C ASN A 42 -15.37 -22.20 15.03
N PHE A 43 -15.79 -23.44 14.81
CA PHE A 43 -16.19 -23.93 13.49
C PHE A 43 -17.71 -23.91 13.35
N LYS A 44 -18.19 -23.53 12.18
CA LYS A 44 -19.61 -23.60 11.82
C LYS A 44 -19.77 -24.52 10.62
N LEU A 45 -20.56 -25.58 10.79
CA LEU A 45 -20.88 -26.56 9.76
C LEU A 45 -22.30 -26.29 9.26
N THR A 46 -22.48 -26.18 7.95
CA THR A 46 -23.79 -26.01 7.30
C THR A 46 -24.26 -27.31 6.67
N SER A 47 -25.59 -27.45 6.50
CA SER A 47 -26.23 -28.63 5.89
C SER A 47 -26.07 -29.93 6.68
N VAL A 48 -25.90 -29.84 8.00
CA VAL A 48 -25.89 -31.01 8.88
C VAL A 48 -27.34 -31.43 9.17
N PRO A 49 -27.71 -32.72 9.10
CA PRO A 49 -29.02 -33.19 9.53
C PRO A 49 -29.23 -32.89 11.02
N LYS A 50 -30.45 -32.44 11.40
CA LYS A 50 -30.82 -32.25 12.82
C LYS A 50 -30.92 -33.61 13.50
N ASP A 51 -29.79 -34.16 13.91
CA ASP A 51 -29.69 -35.40 14.66
C ASP A 51 -28.82 -35.14 15.90
N SER A 52 -29.37 -35.41 17.08
CA SER A 52 -28.73 -35.19 18.39
C SER A 52 -27.62 -36.19 18.70
N THR A 53 -27.38 -37.14 17.80
CA THR A 53 -26.48 -38.29 18.00
C THR A 53 -25.21 -38.21 17.13
N LEU A 54 -24.90 -37.03 16.57
CA LEU A 54 -23.68 -36.80 15.79
C LEU A 54 -22.51 -36.49 16.72
N HIS A 55 -21.62 -37.48 16.89
CA HIS A 55 -20.36 -37.32 17.58
C HIS A 55 -19.28 -36.84 16.60
N PHE A 56 -18.48 -35.86 17.03
CA PHE A 56 -17.40 -35.27 16.25
C PHE A 56 -16.08 -35.65 16.88
N PHE A 57 -15.28 -36.43 16.16
CA PHE A 57 -13.97 -36.88 16.62
C PHE A 57 -12.88 -36.12 15.89
N LEU A 58 -12.05 -35.41 16.64
CA LEU A 58 -10.81 -34.85 16.15
C LEU A 58 -9.69 -35.85 16.44
N THR A 59 -9.07 -36.39 15.39
CA THR A 59 -7.98 -37.38 15.50
C THR A 59 -6.72 -36.82 14.85
N SER A 60 -5.57 -36.94 15.51
CA SER A 60 -4.27 -36.63 14.90
C SER A 60 -3.83 -37.77 13.97
N GLU A 61 -3.36 -37.49 12.75
CA GLU A 61 -2.82 -38.50 11.83
C GLU A 61 -1.59 -39.21 12.43
N THR A 62 -0.81 -38.52 13.26
CA THR A 62 0.41 -39.07 13.88
C THR A 62 0.17 -39.80 15.20
N ASN A 63 -0.96 -39.54 15.87
CA ASN A 63 -1.30 -40.14 17.16
C ASN A 63 -2.79 -40.49 17.18
N GLN A 64 -3.15 -41.64 16.60
CA GLN A 64 -4.54 -42.09 16.47
C GLN A 64 -5.25 -42.36 17.83
N THR A 65 -4.49 -42.44 18.92
CA THR A 65 -4.98 -42.70 20.28
C THR A 65 -5.56 -41.47 20.99
N GLN A 66 -5.32 -40.24 20.51
CA GLN A 66 -5.98 -39.03 21.04
C GLN A 66 -7.18 -38.67 20.17
N GLN A 67 -8.33 -39.24 20.50
CA GLN A 67 -9.62 -38.77 19.99
C GLN A 67 -10.22 -37.78 20.99
N GLN A 68 -10.34 -36.52 20.57
CA GLN A 68 -11.08 -35.53 21.35
C GLN A 68 -12.51 -35.45 20.82
N GLU A 69 -13.47 -35.73 21.69
CA GLU A 69 -14.88 -35.47 21.41
C GLU A 69 -15.15 -33.97 21.58
N LEU A 70 -15.68 -33.34 20.53
CA LEU A 70 -15.91 -31.89 20.51
C LEU A 70 -17.31 -31.55 21.01
N ALA A 71 -17.41 -30.54 21.88
CA ALA A 71 -18.69 -30.01 22.34
C ALA A 71 -19.43 -29.30 21.20
N VAL A 72 -20.68 -29.69 20.98
CA VAL A 72 -21.52 -29.23 19.88
C VAL A 72 -22.62 -28.30 20.39
N ARG A 73 -22.85 -27.17 19.71
CA ARG A 73 -24.05 -26.34 19.91
C ARG A 73 -24.81 -26.15 18.61
N TRP A 74 -26.09 -26.51 18.62
CA TRP A 74 -27.00 -26.28 17.49
C TRP A 74 -27.48 -24.83 17.42
N LEU A 75 -27.38 -24.22 16.23
CA LEU A 75 -27.91 -22.88 15.95
C LEU A 75 -29.24 -22.99 15.18
N ALA A 76 -30.35 -22.94 15.92
CA ALA A 76 -31.70 -23.13 15.38
C ALA A 76 -32.07 -22.15 14.24
N LYS A 77 -31.52 -20.93 14.23
CA LYS A 77 -31.81 -19.89 13.23
C LYS A 77 -31.18 -20.11 11.85
N THR A 78 -30.11 -20.90 11.73
CA THR A 78 -29.33 -21.02 10.48
C THR A 78 -29.18 -22.46 9.98
N ASN A 79 -29.84 -23.42 10.64
CA ASN A 79 -29.69 -24.86 10.38
C ASN A 79 -28.21 -25.30 10.30
N ALA A 80 -27.39 -24.69 11.18
CA ALA A 80 -25.95 -24.87 11.23
C ALA A 80 -25.53 -25.37 12.62
N LEU A 81 -24.45 -26.14 12.64
CA LEU A 81 -23.88 -26.74 13.83
C LEU A 81 -22.58 -26.01 14.16
N GLN A 82 -22.45 -25.53 15.40
CA GLN A 82 -21.26 -24.81 15.86
C GLN A 82 -20.43 -25.68 16.80
N LEU A 83 -19.18 -25.95 16.43
CA LEU A 83 -18.16 -26.50 17.31
C LEU A 83 -17.44 -25.33 17.97
N LYS A 84 -17.51 -25.23 19.30
CA LYS A 84 -16.89 -24.13 20.04
C LYS A 84 -15.61 -24.57 20.72
N ASN A 85 -14.67 -23.64 20.83
CA ASN A 85 -13.41 -23.78 21.59
C ASN A 85 -12.60 -25.01 21.19
N VAL A 86 -12.51 -25.29 19.89
CA VAL A 86 -11.66 -26.36 19.37
C VAL A 86 -10.21 -25.88 19.44
N GLN A 87 -9.40 -26.58 20.23
CA GLN A 87 -7.97 -26.33 20.36
C GLN A 87 -7.19 -27.49 19.76
N PHE A 88 -6.04 -27.16 19.14
CA PHE A 88 -5.11 -28.16 18.65
C PHE A 88 -3.90 -28.23 19.60
N PRO A 89 -3.72 -29.35 20.33
CA PRO A 89 -2.68 -29.46 21.35
C PRO A 89 -1.26 -29.61 20.77
N SER A 90 -1.13 -30.10 19.54
CA SER A 90 0.17 -30.28 18.87
C SER A 90 0.11 -29.89 17.39
N SER A 91 1.26 -29.60 16.79
CA SER A 91 1.36 -29.39 15.34
C SER A 91 1.24 -30.71 14.58
N GLY A 92 0.62 -30.68 13.41
CA GLY A 92 0.46 -31.87 12.58
C GLY A 92 -0.80 -31.83 11.73
N LYS A 93 -1.15 -32.98 11.15
CA LYS A 93 -2.37 -33.15 10.36
C LYS A 93 -3.46 -33.75 11.24
N TYR A 94 -4.61 -33.09 11.30
CA TYR A 94 -5.77 -33.57 12.04
C TYR A 94 -6.91 -33.92 11.08
N ILE A 95 -7.67 -34.95 11.43
CA ILE A 95 -8.87 -35.35 10.71
C ILE A 95 -10.04 -35.19 11.66
N LEU A 96 -11.01 -34.36 11.26
CA LEU A 96 -12.33 -34.35 11.86
C LEU A 96 -13.20 -35.36 11.11
N SER A 97 -13.49 -36.46 11.77
CA SER A 97 -14.37 -37.50 11.23
C SER A 97 -15.78 -37.33 11.79
N ILE A 98 -16.76 -37.48 10.90
CA ILE A 98 -18.19 -37.61 11.26
C ILE A 98 -18.61 -39.04 10.87
N PRO A 99 -18.49 -40.03 11.78
CA PRO A 99 -18.64 -41.44 11.44
C PRO A 99 -19.99 -41.76 10.79
N LYS A 100 -21.08 -41.17 11.30
CA LYS A 100 -22.44 -41.39 10.78
C LYS A 100 -22.67 -40.86 9.36
N LEU A 101 -21.86 -39.90 8.91
CA LEU A 101 -22.02 -39.25 7.61
C LEU A 101 -20.88 -39.60 6.64
N ASN A 102 -19.96 -40.48 7.05
CA ASN A 102 -18.76 -40.88 6.32
C ASN A 102 -18.01 -39.70 5.66
N LYS A 103 -17.92 -38.57 6.39
CA LYS A 103 -17.23 -37.36 5.95
C LYS A 103 -16.05 -37.05 6.86
N ASN A 104 -14.92 -36.77 6.23
CA ASN A 104 -13.66 -36.44 6.88
C ASN A 104 -13.17 -35.07 6.41
N PHE A 105 -12.82 -34.18 7.34
CA PHE A 105 -12.20 -32.90 7.06
C PHE A 105 -10.75 -32.89 7.58
N ARG A 106 -9.80 -32.54 6.72
CA ARG A 106 -8.38 -32.45 7.09
C ARG A 106 -8.02 -31.04 7.56
N PHE A 107 -7.25 -30.91 8.61
CA PHE A 107 -6.71 -29.66 9.11
C PHE A 107 -5.19 -29.75 9.19
N VAL A 108 -4.50 -28.73 8.72
CA VAL A 108 -3.05 -28.58 8.87
C VAL A 108 -2.82 -27.62 10.03
N VAL A 109 -2.12 -28.07 11.05
CA VAL A 109 -1.82 -27.29 12.25
C VAL A 109 -0.32 -27.05 12.34
N ILE A 110 0.08 -25.79 12.44
CA ILE A 110 1.49 -25.39 12.64
C ILE A 110 1.68 -24.78 14.03
N PRO A 111 2.91 -24.78 14.57
CA PRO A 111 3.19 -24.07 15.81
C PRO A 111 2.95 -22.57 15.65
N GLY A 112 2.28 -21.94 16.62
CA GLY A 112 1.88 -20.53 16.57
C GLY A 112 3.03 -19.56 16.27
N TRP A 113 4.20 -19.77 16.87
CA TRP A 113 5.37 -18.92 16.67
C TRP A 113 5.92 -18.93 15.22
N LEU A 114 5.65 -19.96 14.42
CA LEU A 114 6.06 -19.98 13.00
C LEU A 114 5.30 -18.94 12.17
N SER A 115 4.10 -18.55 12.59
CA SER A 115 3.31 -17.50 11.91
C SER A 115 3.99 -16.13 11.95
N LEU A 116 4.91 -15.89 12.90
CA LEU A 116 5.69 -14.67 13.03
C LEU A 116 6.95 -14.65 12.18
N LEU A 117 7.42 -15.84 11.75
CA LEU A 117 8.70 -15.97 11.06
C LEU A 117 8.70 -15.25 9.69
N PRO A 118 7.66 -15.32 8.84
CA PRO A 118 7.63 -14.61 7.56
C PRO A 118 7.84 -13.10 7.67
N PRO A 119 7.08 -12.33 8.48
CA PRO A 119 7.33 -10.90 8.63
C PRO A 119 8.64 -10.60 9.35
N ALA A 120 9.07 -11.43 10.31
CA ALA A 120 10.34 -11.25 11.02
C ALA A 120 11.55 -11.41 10.07
N ILE A 121 11.54 -12.43 9.19
CA ILE A 121 12.59 -12.61 8.18
C ILE A 121 12.57 -11.47 7.18
N ALA A 122 11.40 -11.02 6.73
CA ALA A 122 11.31 -9.87 5.83
C ALA A 122 11.95 -8.61 6.45
N ILE A 123 11.70 -8.32 7.73
CA ILE A 123 12.31 -7.18 8.42
C ILE A 123 13.83 -7.40 8.59
N LEU A 124 14.23 -8.58 9.08
CA LEU A 124 15.64 -8.90 9.32
C LEU A 124 16.46 -8.80 8.03
N PHE A 125 15.98 -9.37 6.94
CA PHE A 125 16.67 -9.35 5.65
C PHE A 125 16.69 -7.95 5.04
N ALA A 126 15.63 -7.16 5.23
CA ALA A 126 15.61 -5.77 4.78
C ALA A 126 16.69 -4.94 5.50
N LEU A 127 16.89 -5.17 6.80
CA LEU A 127 17.93 -4.49 7.59
C LEU A 127 19.34 -4.99 7.27
N LEU A 128 19.52 -6.31 7.12
CA LEU A 128 20.82 -6.94 6.90
C LEU A 128 21.34 -6.72 5.48
N PHE A 129 20.52 -7.04 4.48
CA PHE A 129 20.93 -6.98 3.07
C PHE A 129 20.69 -5.61 2.45
N ARG A 130 19.90 -4.73 3.12
CA ARG A 130 19.49 -3.42 2.57
C ARG A 130 18.79 -3.55 1.21
N GLN A 131 18.12 -4.69 0.99
CA GLN A 131 17.42 -5.03 -0.26
C GLN A 131 15.98 -5.44 0.03
N VAL A 132 15.06 -4.46 -0.02
CA VAL A 132 13.66 -4.62 0.38
C VAL A 132 12.92 -5.66 -0.46
N ILE A 133 13.14 -5.68 -1.78
CA ILE A 133 12.46 -6.60 -2.71
C ILE A 133 12.80 -8.07 -2.36
N LEU A 134 14.09 -8.38 -2.20
CA LEU A 134 14.51 -9.74 -1.84
C LEU A 134 14.03 -10.14 -0.45
N ALA A 135 14.05 -9.21 0.49
CA ALA A 135 13.61 -9.46 1.85
C ALA A 135 12.11 -9.78 1.92
N LEU A 136 11.27 -9.00 1.24
CA LEU A 136 9.83 -9.27 1.14
C LEU A 136 9.57 -10.60 0.43
N PHE A 137 10.25 -10.87 -0.69
CA PHE A 137 10.11 -12.14 -1.40
C PHE A 137 10.49 -13.35 -0.52
N ALA A 138 11.59 -13.25 0.23
CA ALA A 138 12.02 -14.32 1.14
C ALA A 138 10.98 -14.59 2.24
N GLY A 139 10.40 -13.54 2.83
CA GLY A 139 9.31 -13.68 3.79
C GLY A 139 8.07 -14.34 3.16
N ILE A 140 7.68 -13.92 1.96
CA ILE A 140 6.54 -14.50 1.23
C ILE A 140 6.79 -15.98 0.93
N TRP A 141 7.97 -16.32 0.41
CA TRP A 141 8.31 -17.70 0.06
C TRP A 141 8.32 -18.60 1.30
N LEU A 142 8.88 -18.13 2.42
CA LEU A 142 8.88 -18.85 3.68
C LEU A 142 7.45 -19.10 4.18
N GLY A 143 6.61 -18.07 4.21
CA GLY A 143 5.23 -18.21 4.67
C GLY A 143 4.40 -19.13 3.77
N ALA A 144 4.55 -19.02 2.45
CA ALA A 144 3.93 -19.94 1.49
C ALA A 144 4.40 -21.38 1.72
N THR A 145 5.68 -21.59 2.05
CA THR A 145 6.21 -22.93 2.38
C THR A 145 5.48 -23.52 3.60
N PHE A 146 5.21 -22.72 4.63
CA PHE A 146 4.45 -23.19 5.80
C PHE A 146 2.98 -23.48 5.47
N VAL A 147 2.37 -22.69 4.59
CA VAL A 147 0.99 -22.92 4.15
C VAL A 147 0.85 -24.21 3.33
N PHE A 148 1.85 -24.55 2.52
CA PHE A 148 1.81 -25.68 1.59
C PHE A 148 2.69 -26.85 2.05
N ASP A 149 2.36 -27.41 3.22
CA ASP A 149 2.94 -28.67 3.75
C ASP A 149 4.47 -28.66 3.91
N TYR A 150 5.08 -27.51 4.22
CA TYR A 150 6.54 -27.34 4.36
C TYR A 150 7.34 -27.72 3.11
N ASN A 151 6.72 -27.74 1.93
CA ASN A 151 7.40 -28.02 0.67
C ASN A 151 7.93 -26.71 0.05
N PRO A 152 9.26 -26.50 -0.01
CA PRO A 152 9.81 -25.23 -0.48
C PRO A 152 9.56 -24.98 -1.98
N LEU A 153 9.52 -26.03 -2.81
CA LEU A 153 9.29 -25.90 -4.24
C LEU A 153 7.84 -25.49 -4.51
N THR A 154 6.89 -26.16 -3.85
CA THR A 154 5.47 -25.80 -3.93
C THR A 154 5.22 -24.41 -3.33
N GLY A 155 5.87 -24.10 -2.21
CA GLY A 155 5.88 -22.77 -1.61
C GLY A 155 6.38 -21.70 -2.56
N PHE A 156 7.46 -21.96 -3.32
CA PHE A 156 7.97 -21.04 -4.33
C PHE A 156 6.95 -20.81 -5.46
N LEU A 157 6.42 -21.87 -6.07
CA LEU A 157 5.46 -21.75 -7.17
C LEU A 157 4.16 -21.03 -6.74
N PHE A 158 3.68 -21.30 -5.54
CA PHE A 158 2.49 -20.62 -5.00
C PHE A 158 2.78 -19.23 -4.44
N SER A 159 4.02 -18.91 -4.04
CA SER A 159 4.41 -17.52 -3.76
C SER A 159 4.17 -16.64 -4.98
N LEU A 160 4.50 -17.13 -6.19
CA LEU A 160 4.31 -16.41 -7.44
C LEU A 160 2.83 -16.35 -7.84
N THR A 161 2.13 -17.48 -7.81
CA THR A 161 0.79 -17.60 -8.42
C THR A 161 -0.36 -17.28 -7.47
N LYS A 162 -0.28 -17.67 -6.19
CA LYS A 162 -1.38 -17.47 -5.21
C LYS A 162 -1.24 -16.21 -4.38
N TYR A 163 -0.02 -15.75 -4.15
CA TYR A 163 0.22 -14.54 -3.37
C TYR A 163 0.57 -13.35 -4.26
N ILE A 164 1.72 -13.37 -4.94
CA ILE A 164 2.19 -12.22 -5.73
C ILE A 164 1.28 -11.90 -6.92
N GLY A 165 0.89 -12.91 -7.71
CA GLY A 165 0.05 -12.72 -8.89
C GLY A 165 -1.38 -12.27 -8.58
N VAL A 166 -1.90 -12.61 -7.40
CA VAL A 166 -3.27 -12.28 -6.97
C VAL A 166 -3.32 -11.04 -6.08
N ALA A 167 -2.20 -10.65 -5.47
CA ALA A 167 -2.12 -9.48 -4.59
C ALA A 167 -2.75 -8.19 -5.18
N PRO A 168 -2.54 -7.83 -6.47
CA PRO A 168 -3.13 -6.64 -7.05
C PRO A 168 -4.56 -6.85 -7.60
N ALA A 169 -5.12 -8.07 -7.55
CA ALA A 169 -6.39 -8.40 -8.20
C ALA A 169 -7.63 -7.71 -7.57
N ASN A 170 -7.53 -7.16 -6.37
CA ASN A 170 -8.59 -6.34 -5.77
C ASN A 170 -8.71 -5.01 -6.54
N LYS A 171 -9.94 -4.61 -6.93
CA LYS A 171 -10.24 -3.35 -7.60
C LYS A 171 -9.55 -2.14 -6.95
N GLU A 172 -9.56 -2.04 -5.62
CA GLU A 172 -8.98 -0.91 -4.89
C GLU A 172 -7.45 -0.93 -4.95
N ARG A 173 -6.83 -2.10 -4.75
CA ARG A 173 -5.37 -2.28 -4.85
C ARG A 173 -4.90 -2.00 -6.28
N MET A 174 -5.67 -2.42 -7.28
CA MET A 174 -5.40 -2.09 -8.67
C MET A 174 -5.55 -0.59 -8.94
N ALA A 175 -6.61 0.05 -8.43
CA ALA A 175 -6.80 1.49 -8.56
C ALA A 175 -5.62 2.26 -7.95
N ILE A 176 -5.08 1.79 -6.82
CA ILE A 176 -3.87 2.35 -6.19
C ILE A 176 -2.67 2.30 -7.12
N LEU A 177 -2.36 1.12 -7.67
CA LEU A 177 -1.26 0.99 -8.63
C LEU A 177 -1.47 1.92 -9.83
N MET A 178 -2.68 1.96 -10.40
CA MET A 178 -2.99 2.78 -11.57
C MET A 178 -2.78 4.27 -11.29
N PHE A 179 -3.33 4.79 -10.19
CA PHE A 179 -3.20 6.21 -9.89
C PHE A 179 -1.77 6.57 -9.46
N SER A 180 -1.05 5.71 -8.74
CA SER A 180 0.35 5.94 -8.36
C SER A 180 1.25 6.01 -9.60
N LEU A 181 1.07 5.09 -10.56
CA LEU A 181 1.78 5.12 -11.83
C LEU A 181 1.40 6.37 -12.65
N ALA A 182 0.11 6.73 -12.73
CA ALA A 182 -0.35 7.91 -13.44
C ALA A 182 0.20 9.21 -12.83
N LEU A 183 0.25 9.30 -11.51
CA LEU A 183 0.86 10.41 -10.77
C LEU A 183 2.37 10.48 -11.09
N GLY A 184 3.08 9.35 -11.07
CA GLY A 184 4.47 9.27 -11.51
C GLY A 184 4.67 9.79 -12.94
N GLY A 185 3.79 9.39 -13.85
CA GLY A 185 3.83 9.88 -15.23
C GLY A 185 3.59 11.39 -15.34
N MET A 186 2.61 11.93 -14.61
CA MET A 186 2.39 13.38 -14.51
C MET A 186 3.68 14.09 -14.04
N VAL A 187 4.32 13.58 -12.98
CA VAL A 187 5.57 14.12 -12.45
C VAL A 187 6.71 14.07 -13.48
N GLY A 188 6.77 13.00 -14.29
CA GLY A 188 7.71 12.89 -15.40
C GLY A 188 7.54 14.02 -16.43
N VAL A 189 6.30 14.32 -16.83
CA VAL A 189 5.99 15.42 -17.77
C VAL A 189 6.29 16.78 -17.15
N ILE A 190 5.91 17.01 -15.90
CA ILE A 190 6.19 18.26 -15.19
C ILE A 190 7.71 18.49 -15.10
N SER A 191 8.48 17.45 -14.82
CA SER A 191 9.94 17.53 -14.72
C SER A 191 10.56 17.83 -16.08
N LYS A 192 10.14 17.13 -17.14
CA LYS A 192 10.68 17.33 -18.49
C LYS A 192 10.29 18.68 -19.11
N SER A 193 9.13 19.23 -18.75
CA SER A 193 8.67 20.54 -19.20
C SER A 193 9.24 21.72 -18.40
N GLY A 194 10.17 21.46 -17.47
CA GLY A 194 10.83 22.51 -16.67
C GLY A 194 9.96 23.09 -15.56
N GLY A 195 8.83 22.47 -15.25
CA GLY A 195 7.89 22.95 -14.24
C GLY A 195 8.46 22.88 -12.83
N THR A 196 9.11 21.75 -12.50
CA THR A 196 9.69 21.54 -11.17
C THR A 196 10.86 22.48 -10.90
N GLN A 197 11.76 22.68 -11.86
CA GLN A 197 12.82 23.69 -11.77
C GLN A 197 12.28 25.11 -11.78
N GLY A 198 11.16 25.36 -12.49
CA GLY A 198 10.46 26.64 -12.47
C GLY A 198 10.01 27.05 -11.07
N ILE A 199 9.42 26.13 -10.29
CA ILE A 199 9.04 26.39 -8.88
C ILE A 199 10.27 26.84 -8.09
N VAL A 200 11.40 26.16 -8.26
CA VAL A 200 12.62 26.51 -7.54
C VAL A 200 13.14 27.88 -7.95
N MET A 201 13.17 28.18 -9.25
CA MET A 201 13.68 29.46 -9.74
C MET A 201 12.86 30.64 -9.22
N SER A 202 11.54 30.47 -9.09
CA SER A 202 10.65 31.46 -8.47
C SER A 202 10.90 31.69 -6.98
N LEU A 203 11.41 30.68 -6.26
CA LEU A 203 11.73 30.78 -4.83
C LEU A 203 13.16 31.23 -4.55
N LYS A 204 14.08 31.03 -5.52
CA LYS A 204 15.49 31.43 -5.42
C LYS A 204 15.67 32.91 -5.09
N GLN A 205 14.80 33.79 -5.60
CA GLN A 205 14.88 35.25 -5.35
C GLN A 205 14.70 35.63 -3.86
N TYR A 206 14.06 34.77 -3.05
CA TYR A 206 13.84 35.03 -1.63
C TYR A 206 14.98 34.52 -0.74
N ALA A 207 15.90 33.72 -1.28
CA ALA A 207 17.02 33.11 -0.55
C ALA A 207 18.25 34.04 -0.49
N SER A 208 18.12 35.20 0.15
CA SER A 208 19.16 36.23 0.20
C SER A 208 20.26 35.99 1.25
N ASP A 209 19.97 35.23 2.31
CA ASP A 209 20.90 34.93 3.41
C ASP A 209 20.86 33.45 3.79
N ARG A 210 21.76 33.00 4.68
CA ARG A 210 21.84 31.59 5.12
C ARG A 210 20.52 31.05 5.67
N ARG A 211 19.83 31.82 6.50
CA ARG A 211 18.58 31.40 7.15
C ARG A 211 17.47 31.30 6.12
N ARG A 212 17.33 32.33 5.27
CA ARG A 212 16.37 32.33 4.16
C ARG A 212 16.67 31.24 3.13
N GLY A 213 17.92 30.92 2.87
CA GLY A 213 18.32 29.82 1.99
C GLY A 213 17.94 28.45 2.53
N GLN A 214 18.12 28.21 3.84
CA GLN A 214 17.66 26.98 4.49
C GLN A 214 16.14 26.89 4.52
N LEU A 215 15.45 27.99 4.85
CA LEU A 215 13.98 28.05 4.84
C LEU A 215 13.42 27.84 3.43
N ALA A 216 14.07 28.38 2.40
CA ALA A 216 13.70 28.13 1.01
C ALA A 216 13.87 26.65 0.64
N ALA A 217 14.97 26.00 1.06
CA ALA A 217 15.19 24.58 0.80
C ALA A 217 14.12 23.72 1.48
N TRP A 218 13.85 23.99 2.75
CA TRP A 218 12.81 23.30 3.52
C TRP A 218 11.41 23.53 2.93
N LEU A 219 11.06 24.79 2.63
CA LEU A 219 9.75 25.13 2.07
C LEU A 219 9.55 24.49 0.69
N MET A 220 10.60 24.41 -0.13
CA MET A 220 10.51 23.72 -1.41
C MET A 220 10.26 22.24 -1.25
N GLY A 221 10.91 21.58 -0.28
CA GLY A 221 10.57 20.19 0.03
C GLY A 221 9.13 20.05 0.48
N VAL A 222 8.60 20.97 1.30
CA VAL A 222 7.18 20.95 1.67
C VAL A 222 6.25 21.18 0.48
N LEU A 223 6.62 22.02 -0.48
CA LEU A 223 5.80 22.30 -1.66
C LEU A 223 5.82 21.16 -2.69
N ILE A 224 6.91 20.39 -2.77
CA ILE A 224 7.03 19.20 -3.62
C ILE A 224 6.60 17.96 -2.80
N PHE A 225 5.40 18.02 -2.22
CA PHE A 225 4.88 16.97 -1.31
C PHE A 225 4.36 15.71 -2.01
N PHE A 226 4.10 15.81 -3.32
CA PHE A 226 3.37 14.77 -4.04
C PHE A 226 4.21 13.52 -4.30
N ASP A 227 5.55 13.62 -4.29
CA ASP A 227 6.46 12.49 -4.48
C ASP A 227 7.83 12.74 -3.81
N ASP A 228 8.33 11.76 -3.06
CA ASP A 228 9.56 11.87 -2.26
C ASP A 228 10.85 11.75 -3.10
N TYR A 229 10.84 10.97 -4.17
CA TYR A 229 11.97 10.90 -5.12
C TYR A 229 12.12 12.20 -5.91
N ALA A 230 11.03 12.71 -6.47
CA ALA A 230 11.00 13.99 -7.17
C ALA A 230 11.46 15.12 -6.24
N ASN A 231 10.96 15.15 -5.01
CA ASN A 231 11.39 16.08 -3.98
C ASN A 231 12.92 16.04 -3.77
N THR A 232 13.46 14.85 -3.46
CA THR A 232 14.88 14.70 -3.15
C THR A 232 15.77 15.09 -4.33
N LEU A 233 15.40 14.69 -5.54
CA LEU A 233 16.16 14.96 -6.76
C LEU A 233 16.10 16.45 -7.15
N ILE A 234 14.91 17.06 -7.13
CA ILE A 234 14.71 18.43 -7.63
C ILE A 234 15.21 19.44 -6.62
N VAL A 235 14.80 19.32 -5.35
CA VAL A 235 15.19 20.26 -4.29
C VAL A 235 16.70 20.15 -4.08
N GLY A 236 17.22 18.92 -3.96
CA GLY A 236 18.64 18.67 -3.77
C GLY A 236 19.52 19.25 -4.87
N ASN A 237 19.15 19.08 -6.15
CA ASN A 237 19.93 19.61 -7.26
C ASN A 237 19.82 21.12 -7.41
N THR A 238 18.62 21.65 -7.29
CA THR A 238 18.38 23.04 -7.65
C THR A 238 18.75 24.00 -6.50
N MET A 239 18.64 23.55 -5.25
CA MET A 239 19.12 24.32 -4.10
C MET A 239 20.62 24.24 -3.91
N ARG A 240 21.31 23.23 -4.45
CA ARG A 240 22.75 23.07 -4.25
C ARG A 240 23.56 24.31 -4.67
N PRO A 241 23.45 24.87 -5.89
CA PRO A 241 24.22 26.08 -6.25
C PRO A 241 23.92 27.28 -5.35
N LEU A 242 22.66 27.41 -4.91
CA LEU A 242 22.23 28.49 -4.04
C LEU A 242 22.78 28.33 -2.62
N THR A 243 22.67 27.14 -2.05
CA THR A 243 23.15 26.81 -0.70
C THR A 243 24.68 26.80 -0.64
N ASP A 244 25.36 26.36 -1.70
CA ASP A 244 26.80 26.44 -1.85
C ASP A 244 27.27 27.91 -1.82
N LYS A 245 26.59 28.82 -2.55
CA LYS A 245 26.87 30.27 -2.52
C LYS A 245 26.66 30.88 -1.13
N LEU A 246 25.69 30.38 -0.37
CA LEU A 246 25.40 30.79 1.01
C LEU A 246 26.29 30.07 2.04
N ARG A 247 27.24 29.24 1.60
CA ARG A 247 28.16 28.45 2.43
C ARG A 247 27.45 27.48 3.38
N ILE A 248 26.29 26.97 3.01
CA ILE A 248 25.57 25.93 3.75
C ILE A 248 26.20 24.58 3.35
N SER A 249 26.51 23.75 4.34
CA SER A 249 27.08 22.41 4.12
C SER A 249 26.13 21.51 3.35
N ARG A 250 26.68 20.64 2.50
CA ARG A 250 25.87 19.72 1.70
C ARG A 250 25.19 18.67 2.57
N GLU A 251 25.78 18.32 3.71
CA GLU A 251 25.18 17.45 4.72
C GLU A 251 23.89 18.08 5.26
N LYS A 252 23.90 19.37 5.58
CA LYS A 252 22.69 20.06 6.05
C LYS A 252 21.62 20.20 4.96
N LEU A 253 22.03 20.50 3.72
CA LEU A 253 21.10 20.48 2.60
C LEU A 253 20.45 19.10 2.46
N SER A 254 21.24 18.02 2.49
CA SER A 254 20.70 16.66 2.40
C SER A 254 19.73 16.35 3.53
N TYR A 255 20.01 16.81 4.74
CA TYR A 255 19.10 16.66 5.88
C TYR A 255 17.77 17.40 5.67
N LEU A 256 17.80 18.66 5.25
CA LEU A 256 16.57 19.45 5.02
C LEU A 256 15.71 18.83 3.91
N VAL A 257 16.36 18.38 2.83
CA VAL A 257 15.68 17.71 1.71
C VAL A 257 15.06 16.38 2.14
N ASP A 258 15.82 15.52 2.82
CA ASP A 258 15.32 14.22 3.30
C ASP A 258 14.18 14.37 4.32
N SER A 259 14.33 15.32 5.26
CA SER A 259 13.31 15.63 6.28
C SER A 259 11.98 16.14 5.73
N THR A 260 11.95 16.53 4.46
CA THR A 260 10.75 17.07 3.78
C THR A 260 10.27 16.21 2.62
N ALA A 261 11.01 15.17 2.24
CA ALA A 261 10.61 14.23 1.19
C ALA A 261 9.55 13.24 1.71
N ALA A 262 9.97 12.14 2.34
CA ALA A 262 9.05 11.12 2.84
C ALA A 262 8.11 11.62 3.95
N PRO A 263 8.51 12.49 4.90
CA PRO A 263 7.62 12.99 5.94
C PRO A 263 6.39 13.72 5.40
N VAL A 264 6.55 14.65 4.44
CA VAL A 264 5.40 15.40 3.90
C VAL A 264 4.52 14.48 3.08
N ALA A 265 5.11 13.59 2.27
CA ALA A 265 4.35 12.65 1.46
C ALA A 265 3.48 11.69 2.30
N ASN A 266 3.86 11.40 3.55
CA ASN A 266 3.08 10.56 4.46
C ASN A 266 1.86 11.25 5.11
N ILE A 267 1.85 12.58 5.18
CA ILE A 267 0.75 13.35 5.78
C ILE A 267 -0.03 14.18 4.76
N ALA A 268 0.48 14.27 3.53
CA ALA A 268 -0.15 14.98 2.44
C ALA A 268 -1.48 14.33 2.07
N ILE A 269 -2.44 15.18 1.72
CA ILE A 269 -3.76 14.75 1.23
C ILE A 269 -3.60 13.92 -0.05
N ILE A 270 -2.64 14.29 -0.90
CA ILE A 270 -2.38 13.64 -2.17
C ILE A 270 -0.87 13.43 -2.28
N SER A 271 -0.45 12.18 -2.42
CA SER A 271 0.96 11.83 -2.62
C SER A 271 1.08 10.45 -3.27
N THR A 272 2.30 10.04 -3.60
CA THR A 272 2.58 8.66 -4.02
C THR A 272 2.35 7.62 -2.92
N TRP A 273 2.33 8.02 -1.64
CA TRP A 273 2.18 7.12 -0.49
C TRP A 273 0.74 6.95 0.00
N ILE A 274 -0.15 7.89 -0.31
CA ILE A 274 -1.52 7.87 0.21
C ILE A 274 -2.25 6.57 -0.17
N GLY A 275 -2.05 6.06 -1.39
CA GLY A 275 -2.72 4.85 -1.85
C GLY A 275 -2.38 3.63 -1.02
N TYR A 276 -1.11 3.50 -0.62
CA TYR A 276 -0.68 2.40 0.24
C TYR A 276 -1.34 2.46 1.61
N GLN A 277 -1.28 3.61 2.27
CA GLN A 277 -1.86 3.81 3.60
C GLN A 277 -3.37 3.53 3.59
N LEU A 278 -4.08 4.04 2.58
CA LEU A 278 -5.51 3.79 2.40
C LEU A 278 -5.80 2.30 2.17
N SER A 279 -4.98 1.58 1.40
CA SER A 279 -5.13 0.13 1.22
C SER A 279 -5.04 -0.62 2.53
N LEU A 280 -4.00 -0.34 3.32
CA LEU A 280 -3.76 -1.05 4.58
C LEU A 280 -4.91 -0.82 5.55
N MET A 281 -5.39 0.42 5.65
CA MET A 281 -6.56 0.74 6.46
C MET A 281 -7.80 -0.01 5.97
N ASN A 282 -8.05 -0.01 4.66
CA ASN A 282 -9.23 -0.66 4.10
C ASN A 282 -9.21 -2.18 4.26
N ASP A 283 -8.05 -2.81 4.08
CA ASP A 283 -7.87 -4.24 4.33
C ASP A 283 -8.16 -4.59 5.80
N ALA A 284 -7.64 -3.77 6.74
CA ALA A 284 -7.93 -3.95 8.15
C ALA A 284 -9.42 -3.78 8.48
N PHE A 285 -10.10 -2.79 7.90
CA PHE A 285 -11.54 -2.58 8.11
C PHE A 285 -12.38 -3.73 7.57
N LYS A 286 -12.03 -4.27 6.39
CA LYS A 286 -12.70 -5.45 5.82
C LYS A 286 -12.60 -6.67 6.72
N VAL A 287 -11.42 -6.91 7.32
CA VAL A 287 -11.22 -8.00 8.27
C VAL A 287 -12.08 -7.80 9.52
N LEU A 288 -12.17 -6.57 10.02
CA LEU A 288 -12.97 -6.23 11.20
C LEU A 288 -14.49 -6.10 10.93
N GLY A 289 -14.91 -6.15 9.66
CA GLY A 289 -16.30 -5.92 9.27
C GLY A 289 -16.77 -4.47 9.51
N LEU A 290 -15.85 -3.52 9.51
CA LEU A 290 -16.13 -2.09 9.71
C LEU A 290 -16.38 -1.43 8.34
N ASP A 291 -17.53 -0.77 8.21
CA ASP A 291 -17.84 0.05 7.03
C ASP A 291 -17.42 1.51 7.28
N VAL A 292 -16.11 1.74 7.23
CA VAL A 292 -15.50 3.05 7.48
C VAL A 292 -14.62 3.44 6.31
N ASN A 293 -14.72 4.69 5.88
CA ASN A 293 -13.90 5.20 4.79
C ASN A 293 -12.45 5.40 5.21
N ALA A 294 -11.54 4.70 4.50
CA ALA A 294 -10.10 4.77 4.71
C ALA A 294 -9.55 6.19 4.64
N TYR A 295 -10.09 7.05 3.77
CA TYR A 295 -9.62 8.43 3.58
C TYR A 295 -9.94 9.33 4.77
N ILE A 296 -11.15 9.20 5.33
CA ILE A 296 -11.50 9.92 6.57
C ILE A 296 -10.67 9.44 7.73
N THR A 297 -10.48 8.13 7.86
CA THR A 297 -9.65 7.61 8.94
C THR A 297 -8.22 8.09 8.80
N PHE A 298 -7.67 8.11 7.58
CA PHE A 298 -6.37 8.70 7.31
C PHE A 298 -6.25 10.13 7.82
N PHE A 299 -7.21 11.01 7.52
CA PHE A 299 -7.21 12.37 8.06
C PHE A 299 -7.20 12.42 9.59
N LYS A 300 -7.98 11.55 10.24
CA LYS A 300 -8.01 11.43 11.70
C LYS A 300 -6.68 10.92 12.27
N THR A 301 -5.90 10.17 11.50
CA THR A 301 -4.57 9.68 11.91
C THR A 301 -3.47 10.72 11.77
N ILE A 302 -3.64 11.79 10.97
CA ILE A 302 -2.59 12.80 10.74
C ILE A 302 -2.01 13.35 12.05
N PRO A 303 -2.79 13.75 13.07
CA PRO A 303 -2.26 14.23 14.35
C PRO A 303 -1.41 13.19 15.12
N PHE A 304 -1.61 11.90 14.83
CA PHE A 304 -0.90 10.79 15.46
C PHE A 304 0.34 10.35 14.67
N ASN A 305 0.59 10.93 13.48
CA ASN A 305 1.80 10.70 12.71
C ASN A 305 2.97 11.51 13.29
N PHE A 306 3.40 11.13 14.50
CA PHE A 306 4.40 11.85 15.29
C PHE A 306 5.73 12.02 14.55
N TYR A 307 6.23 10.96 13.89
CA TYR A 307 7.51 11.04 13.19
C TYR A 307 7.47 12.06 12.03
N PRO A 308 6.53 12.01 11.08
CA PRO A 308 6.42 13.04 10.06
C PRO A 308 6.26 14.46 10.62
N LEU A 309 5.34 14.64 11.57
CA LEU A 309 5.05 15.96 12.14
C LEU A 309 6.26 16.55 12.86
N PHE A 310 6.92 15.78 13.72
CA PHE A 310 8.09 16.23 14.46
C PHE A 310 9.30 16.44 13.55
N THR A 311 9.49 15.60 12.53
CA THR A 311 10.59 15.76 11.57
C THR A 311 10.43 17.06 10.78
N LEU A 312 9.21 17.39 10.34
CA LEU A 312 8.94 18.65 9.64
C LEU A 312 9.11 19.86 10.54
N ALA A 313 8.57 19.81 11.76
CA ALA A 313 8.73 20.86 12.75
C ALA A 313 10.21 21.08 13.11
N PHE A 314 10.96 19.98 13.24
CA PHE A 314 12.38 20.02 13.57
C PHE A 314 13.23 20.55 12.40
N GLY A 315 12.95 20.14 11.15
CA GLY A 315 13.58 20.72 9.95
C GLY A 315 13.32 22.23 9.83
N PHE A 316 12.09 22.66 10.11
CA PHE A 316 11.73 24.09 10.17
C PHE A 316 12.51 24.82 11.27
N PHE A 317 12.58 24.24 12.47
CA PHE A 317 13.33 24.78 13.59
C PHE A 317 14.84 24.93 13.28
N VAL A 318 15.44 23.91 12.66
CA VAL A 318 16.85 23.97 12.22
C VAL A 318 17.05 25.09 11.20
N ALA A 319 16.16 25.18 10.20
CA ALA A 319 16.23 26.18 9.15
C ALA A 319 16.07 27.63 9.68
N ILE A 320 15.19 27.85 10.66
CA ILE A 320 14.91 29.18 11.21
C ILE A 320 15.94 29.62 12.25
N THR A 321 16.38 28.72 13.14
CA THR A 321 17.29 29.08 14.24
C THR A 321 18.76 28.99 13.83
N GLY A 322 19.08 28.21 12.80
CA GLY A 322 20.46 27.85 12.46
C GLY A 322 21.15 27.02 13.55
N ARG A 323 20.39 26.42 14.48
CA ARG A 323 20.95 25.55 15.53
C ARG A 323 21.11 24.14 14.99
N ASP A 324 22.34 23.84 14.61
CA ASP A 324 22.73 22.53 14.12
C ASP A 324 23.09 21.58 15.26
N LEU A 325 22.74 20.30 15.12
CA LEU A 325 23.00 19.27 16.12
C LEU A 325 24.08 18.28 15.66
N PHE A 326 24.80 17.69 16.62
CA PHE A 326 25.71 16.56 16.42
C PHE A 326 26.72 16.74 15.26
N SER A 327 26.76 15.79 14.32
CA SER A 327 27.65 15.80 13.16
C SER A 327 27.35 16.94 12.20
N MET A 328 26.09 17.38 12.11
CA MET A 328 25.67 18.51 11.27
C MET A 328 26.29 19.82 11.74
N TYR A 329 26.42 20.04 13.06
CA TYR A 329 27.10 21.21 13.60
C TYR A 329 28.56 21.31 13.14
N LYS A 330 29.29 20.19 13.13
CA LYS A 330 30.68 20.14 12.64
C LYS A 330 30.77 20.49 11.16
N ALA A 331 29.85 19.96 10.35
CA ALA A 331 29.78 20.24 8.91
C ALA A 331 29.44 21.73 8.64
N GLU A 332 28.50 22.31 9.39
CA GLU A 332 28.13 23.71 9.25
C GLU A 332 29.22 24.67 9.72
N LYS A 333 29.89 24.36 10.82
CA LYS A 333 31.03 25.15 11.29
C LYS A 333 32.15 25.19 10.23
N ARG A 334 32.45 24.05 9.59
CA ARG A 334 33.41 23.95 8.48
C ARG A 334 32.98 24.83 7.31
N ALA A 335 31.75 24.70 6.84
CA ALA A 335 31.25 25.45 5.71
C ALA A 335 31.21 26.97 5.99
N TYR A 336 30.85 27.37 7.21
CA TYR A 336 30.79 28.77 7.62
C TYR A 336 32.18 29.42 7.73
N THR A 337 33.14 28.76 8.39
CA THR A 337 34.47 29.31 8.69
C THR A 337 35.44 29.21 7.53
N HIS A 338 35.48 28.07 6.83
CA HIS A 338 36.46 27.79 5.78
C HIS A 338 35.87 27.89 4.37
N GLY A 339 34.55 28.02 4.23
CA GLY A 339 33.88 28.01 2.92
C GLY A 339 33.74 26.62 2.28
N ASN A 340 34.30 25.57 2.91
CA ASN A 340 34.27 24.21 2.40
C ASN A 340 32.90 23.56 2.69
N VAL A 341 32.02 23.57 1.69
CA VAL A 341 30.67 22.98 1.76
C VAL A 341 30.69 21.45 1.75
N LEU A 342 31.78 20.85 1.27
CA LEU A 342 32.05 19.41 1.31
C LEU A 342 33.11 19.09 2.37
N ARG A 343 33.06 17.87 2.90
CA ARG A 343 34.14 17.33 3.74
C ARG A 343 35.37 17.02 2.88
N ASP A 344 36.55 17.15 3.45
CA ASP A 344 37.78 16.69 2.80
C ASP A 344 37.69 15.18 2.48
N GLY A 345 38.09 14.82 1.26
CA GLY A 345 37.96 13.46 0.72
C GLY A 345 36.53 13.01 0.43
N ALA A 346 35.53 13.91 0.49
CA ALA A 346 34.17 13.56 0.07
C ALA A 346 34.11 13.38 -1.44
N VAL A 347 33.65 12.21 -1.88
CA VAL A 347 33.28 11.96 -3.26
C VAL A 347 31.77 12.10 -3.36
N PRO A 348 31.24 13.14 -4.04
CA PRO A 348 29.80 13.24 -4.27
C PRO A 348 29.29 11.98 -4.96
N LEU A 349 28.24 11.37 -4.40
CA LEU A 349 27.73 10.07 -4.83
C LEU A 349 27.16 10.07 -6.27
N ALA A 350 26.87 11.24 -6.82
CA ALA A 350 26.27 11.37 -8.14
C ALA A 350 26.72 12.65 -8.85
N ASP A 351 27.12 12.47 -10.10
CA ASP A 351 27.16 13.55 -11.09
C ASP A 351 25.72 13.71 -11.62
N LEU A 352 25.00 14.66 -11.04
CA LEU A 352 23.53 14.76 -11.17
C LEU A 352 23.09 15.42 -12.48
N ASP A 353 23.98 15.50 -13.47
CA ASP A 353 23.69 16.05 -14.78
C ASP A 353 22.95 15.12 -15.73
N ASN A 354 22.93 13.82 -15.45
CA ASN A 354 22.27 12.80 -16.27
C ASN A 354 20.99 12.25 -15.64
N SER A 355 19.96 13.08 -15.43
CA SER A 355 18.60 12.52 -15.32
C SER A 355 17.87 12.63 -16.65
N GLU A 356 17.38 11.51 -17.18
CA GLU A 356 16.60 11.47 -18.44
C GLU A 356 15.39 12.43 -18.41
N LEU A 357 14.93 12.78 -17.20
CA LEU A 357 13.80 13.67 -16.94
C LEU A 357 14.16 15.17 -16.84
N LYS A 358 15.44 15.56 -16.98
CA LYS A 358 15.81 16.98 -17.02
C LYS A 358 15.23 17.67 -18.28
N PRO A 359 14.74 18.90 -18.15
CA PRO A 359 14.36 19.71 -19.31
C PRO A 359 15.60 19.96 -20.18
N ALA A 360 15.39 20.06 -21.50
CA ALA A 360 16.45 20.51 -22.38
C ALA A 360 16.85 21.97 -22.00
N PRO A 361 18.12 22.38 -22.19
CA PRO A 361 18.58 23.72 -21.79
C PRO A 361 17.77 24.88 -22.37
N GLU A 362 17.14 24.66 -23.53
CA GLU A 362 16.34 25.63 -24.28
C GLU A 362 14.91 25.81 -23.72
N ILE A 363 14.43 24.90 -22.84
CA ILE A 363 13.07 24.95 -22.33
C ILE A 363 12.98 26.01 -21.22
N PRO A 364 12.08 27.01 -21.33
CA PRO A 364 11.89 28.00 -20.29
C PRO A 364 11.33 27.37 -19.00
N LEU A 365 12.00 27.67 -17.88
CA LEU A 365 11.64 27.13 -16.56
C LEU A 365 10.48 27.94 -15.97
N ARG A 366 9.26 27.39 -16.03
CA ARG A 366 8.01 28.08 -15.65
C ARG A 366 7.30 27.32 -14.53
N TRP A 367 7.20 27.93 -13.34
CA TRP A 367 6.61 27.29 -12.15
C TRP A 367 5.17 26.80 -12.35
N TYR A 368 4.39 27.49 -13.20
CA TYR A 368 2.99 27.15 -13.45
C TYR A 368 2.81 25.84 -14.22
N ASN A 369 3.86 25.34 -14.91
CA ASN A 369 3.85 24.01 -15.55
C ASN A 369 3.82 22.86 -14.54
N ALA A 370 4.21 23.12 -13.29
CA ALA A 370 4.01 22.20 -12.18
C ALA A 370 2.75 22.51 -11.39
N PHE A 371 2.53 23.79 -11.05
CA PHE A 371 1.42 24.20 -10.21
C PHE A 371 0.05 23.85 -10.79
N ILE A 372 -0.19 24.09 -12.09
CA ILE A 372 -1.51 23.88 -12.70
C ILE A 372 -1.89 22.39 -12.70
N PRO A 373 -1.07 21.45 -13.21
CA PRO A 373 -1.39 20.02 -13.13
C PRO A 373 -1.62 19.53 -11.69
N ILE A 374 -0.81 19.96 -10.72
CA ILE A 374 -0.97 19.58 -9.32
C ILE A 374 -2.28 20.14 -8.75
N ALA A 375 -2.56 21.42 -9.00
CA ALA A 375 -3.81 22.05 -8.58
C ALA A 375 -5.01 21.34 -9.21
N THR A 376 -4.92 20.90 -10.47
CA THR A 376 -5.94 20.07 -11.11
C THR A 376 -6.19 18.78 -10.34
N VAL A 377 -5.15 18.03 -9.95
CA VAL A 377 -5.31 16.80 -9.14
C VAL A 377 -5.99 17.12 -7.81
N ILE A 378 -5.56 18.17 -7.11
CA ILE A 378 -6.13 18.58 -5.82
C ILE A 378 -7.60 18.95 -5.95
N LEU A 379 -7.93 19.83 -6.89
CA LEU A 379 -9.29 20.32 -7.08
C LEU A 379 -10.24 19.20 -7.53
N ILE A 380 -9.81 18.34 -8.45
CA ILE A 380 -10.61 17.19 -8.89
C ILE A 380 -10.78 16.17 -7.75
N THR A 381 -9.75 15.95 -6.93
CA THR A 381 -9.88 15.05 -5.78
C THR A 381 -10.89 15.60 -4.78
N LEU A 382 -10.78 16.88 -4.40
CA LEU A 382 -11.72 17.51 -3.48
C LEU A 382 -13.16 17.53 -4.03
N ALA A 383 -13.32 17.93 -5.30
CA ALA A 383 -14.63 17.96 -5.97
C ALA A 383 -15.20 16.57 -6.16
N GLY A 384 -14.37 15.58 -6.52
CA GLY A 384 -14.78 14.20 -6.73
C GLY A 384 -15.17 13.51 -5.42
N LEU A 385 -14.42 13.73 -4.34
CA LEU A 385 -14.80 13.25 -3.00
C LEU A 385 -16.13 13.85 -2.56
N TRP A 386 -16.33 15.15 -2.79
CA TRP A 386 -17.58 15.82 -2.49
C TRP A 386 -18.74 15.26 -3.32
N PHE A 387 -18.58 15.18 -4.64
CA PHE A 387 -19.63 14.75 -5.57
C PHE A 387 -20.01 13.29 -5.33
N THR A 388 -19.05 12.37 -5.43
CA THR A 388 -19.31 10.93 -5.22
C THR A 388 -19.86 10.67 -3.81
N GLY A 389 -19.31 11.36 -2.81
CA GLY A 389 -19.76 11.27 -1.43
C GLY A 389 -21.19 11.76 -1.23
N TYR A 390 -21.55 12.87 -1.85
CA TYR A 390 -22.88 13.47 -1.72
C TYR A 390 -23.94 12.57 -2.34
N TYR A 391 -23.72 12.08 -3.57
CA TYR A 391 -24.67 11.19 -4.24
C TYR A 391 -24.86 9.88 -3.48
N ASN A 392 -23.77 9.27 -2.99
CA ASN A 392 -23.85 8.03 -2.21
C ASN A 392 -24.57 8.26 -0.87
N ALA A 393 -24.21 9.29 -0.11
CA ALA A 393 -24.86 9.60 1.16
C ALA A 393 -26.34 9.97 0.99
N GLN A 394 -26.69 10.67 -0.10
CA GLN A 394 -28.08 11.01 -0.43
C GLN A 394 -28.87 9.76 -0.78
N SER A 395 -28.32 8.86 -1.61
CA SER A 395 -29.00 7.61 -2.01
C SER A 395 -29.33 6.70 -0.83
N GLN A 396 -28.54 6.79 0.25
CA GLN A 396 -28.73 6.05 1.49
C GLN A 396 -29.61 6.81 2.52
N GLY A 397 -30.12 7.99 2.17
CA GLY A 397 -30.96 8.79 3.07
C GLY A 397 -30.24 9.35 4.31
N LEU A 398 -28.91 9.43 4.27
CA LEU A 398 -28.08 9.83 5.41
C LEU A 398 -27.92 11.35 5.56
N LEU A 399 -28.32 12.11 4.54
CA LEU A 399 -28.20 13.56 4.52
C LEU A 399 -29.48 14.21 5.06
N ASN A 400 -29.45 14.59 6.34
CA ASN A 400 -30.53 15.34 6.99
C ASN A 400 -30.12 16.80 7.22
N SER A 401 -31.05 17.72 7.00
CA SER A 401 -30.89 19.17 7.23
C SER A 401 -30.70 19.56 8.70
N SER A 402 -30.92 18.61 9.63
CA SER A 402 -30.69 18.77 11.08
C SER A 402 -29.25 18.46 11.51
N LEU A 403 -28.41 17.92 10.61
CA LEU A 403 -27.01 17.61 10.93
C LEU A 403 -26.18 18.89 11.09
N SER A 404 -25.27 18.89 12.07
CA SER A 404 -24.26 19.94 12.18
C SER A 404 -23.39 19.98 10.92
N LYS A 405 -22.92 21.17 10.51
CA LYS A 405 -22.11 21.34 9.29
C LYS A 405 -20.89 20.42 9.24
N ILE A 406 -20.26 20.19 10.40
CA ILE A 406 -19.09 19.30 10.52
C ILE A 406 -19.49 17.84 10.28
N HIS A 407 -20.59 17.39 10.89
CA HIS A 407 -21.07 16.03 10.70
C HIS A 407 -21.55 15.82 9.26
N TYR A 408 -22.22 16.81 8.66
CA TYR A 408 -22.63 16.78 7.27
C TYR A 408 -21.45 16.56 6.32
N ILE A 409 -20.38 17.36 6.45
CA ILE A 409 -19.18 17.24 5.63
C ILE A 409 -18.50 15.88 5.85
N SER A 410 -18.42 15.43 7.11
CA SER A 410 -17.85 14.11 7.44
C SER A 410 -18.68 12.97 6.85
N THR A 411 -20.00 13.07 6.81
CA THR A 411 -20.88 12.06 6.23
C THR A 411 -20.73 12.02 4.71
N VAL A 412 -20.72 13.18 4.05
CA VAL A 412 -20.50 13.29 2.61
C VAL A 412 -19.17 12.66 2.22
N ILE A 413 -18.05 13.15 2.78
CA ILE A 413 -16.72 12.64 2.46
C ILE A 413 -16.59 11.16 2.86
N GLY A 414 -17.32 10.72 3.89
CA GLY A 414 -17.27 9.35 4.40
C GLY A 414 -17.89 8.33 3.47
N HIS A 415 -18.81 8.75 2.61
CA HIS A 415 -19.43 7.85 1.62
C HIS A 415 -18.82 8.03 0.22
N ALA A 416 -17.70 8.75 0.12
CA ALA A 416 -17.03 9.00 -1.15
C ALA A 416 -16.29 7.78 -1.69
N GLN A 417 -16.25 7.65 -3.02
CA GLN A 417 -15.47 6.61 -3.71
C GLN A 417 -14.04 7.08 -3.93
N SER A 418 -13.26 7.17 -2.84
CA SER A 418 -11.95 7.82 -2.83
C SER A 418 -10.95 7.23 -3.84
N PHE A 419 -10.91 5.90 -4.01
CA PHE A 419 -9.97 5.26 -4.95
C PHE A 419 -10.28 5.59 -6.41
N ASP A 420 -11.56 5.59 -6.81
CA ASP A 420 -11.97 5.92 -8.17
C ASP A 420 -11.69 7.41 -8.46
N VAL A 421 -11.97 8.30 -7.50
CA VAL A 421 -11.70 9.75 -7.59
C VAL A 421 -10.20 10.03 -7.75
N LEU A 422 -9.34 9.39 -6.95
CA LEU A 422 -7.88 9.55 -7.05
C LEU A 422 -7.36 9.10 -8.42
N MET A 423 -7.93 8.03 -8.97
CA MET A 423 -7.59 7.56 -10.31
C MET A 423 -7.93 8.63 -11.35
N TRP A 424 -9.17 9.14 -11.41
CA TRP A 424 -9.52 10.18 -12.39
C TRP A 424 -8.69 11.46 -12.21
N ALA A 425 -8.46 11.88 -10.96
CA ALA A 425 -7.69 13.07 -10.65
C ALA A 425 -6.24 12.95 -11.17
N SER A 426 -5.56 11.83 -10.89
CA SER A 426 -4.18 11.61 -11.34
C SER A 426 -4.04 11.56 -12.87
N PHE A 427 -4.96 10.89 -13.57
CA PHE A 427 -4.98 10.85 -15.03
C PHE A 427 -5.27 12.22 -15.64
N LEU A 428 -6.24 12.97 -15.09
CA LEU A 428 -6.56 14.33 -15.57
C LEU A 428 -5.41 15.30 -15.30
N GLY A 429 -4.71 15.18 -14.17
CA GLY A 429 -3.49 15.93 -13.90
C GLY A 429 -2.39 15.66 -14.93
N GLY A 430 -2.12 14.38 -15.23
CA GLY A 430 -1.19 13.98 -16.28
C GLY A 430 -1.59 14.51 -17.67
N PHE A 431 -2.87 14.44 -17.99
CA PHE A 431 -3.42 14.97 -19.24
C PHE A 431 -3.24 16.49 -19.36
N VAL A 432 -3.55 17.24 -18.30
CA VAL A 432 -3.33 18.69 -18.26
C VAL A 432 -1.84 19.03 -18.40
N ALA A 433 -0.94 18.29 -17.74
CA ALA A 433 0.51 18.48 -17.89
C ALA A 433 0.96 18.29 -19.35
N ILE A 434 0.47 17.25 -20.02
CA ILE A 434 0.76 17.00 -21.44
C ILE A 434 0.23 18.12 -22.32
N LEU A 435 -1.05 18.50 -22.17
CA LEU A 435 -1.67 19.57 -22.94
C LEU A 435 -0.94 20.90 -22.78
N MET A 436 -0.55 21.25 -21.56
CA MET A 436 0.20 22.48 -21.30
C MET A 436 1.59 22.44 -21.93
N SER A 437 2.29 21.30 -21.85
CA SER A 437 3.63 21.17 -22.43
C SER A 437 3.61 21.30 -23.96
N ILE A 438 2.57 20.77 -24.62
CA ILE A 438 2.37 20.85 -26.07
C ILE A 438 1.88 22.24 -26.48
N GLY A 439 0.89 22.77 -25.77
CA GLY A 439 0.29 24.09 -26.06
C GLY A 439 1.30 25.23 -25.95
N GLN A 440 2.26 25.11 -25.03
CA GLN A 440 3.39 26.05 -24.89
C GLN A 440 4.56 25.74 -25.84
N ARG A 441 4.46 24.68 -26.66
CA ARG A 441 5.51 24.21 -27.58
C ARG A 441 6.83 23.89 -26.85
N LEU A 442 6.75 23.40 -25.62
CA LEU A 442 7.91 23.00 -24.82
C LEU A 442 8.35 21.58 -25.17
N LEU A 443 7.37 20.70 -25.42
CA LEU A 443 7.58 19.30 -25.79
C LEU A 443 6.68 18.95 -26.98
N SER A 444 7.16 18.10 -27.87
CA SER A 444 6.28 17.42 -28.83
C SER A 444 5.41 16.39 -28.12
N LEU A 445 4.30 15.96 -28.74
CA LEU A 445 3.44 14.91 -28.16
C LEU A 445 4.24 13.65 -27.82
N ASN A 446 5.15 13.24 -28.70
CA ASN A 446 5.99 12.07 -28.48
C ASN A 446 6.93 12.27 -27.27
N GLN A 447 7.57 13.44 -27.15
CA GLN A 447 8.41 13.77 -26.00
C GLN A 447 7.60 13.82 -24.69
N ALA A 448 6.40 14.38 -24.72
CA ALA A 448 5.52 14.43 -23.56
C ALA A 448 5.08 13.02 -23.12
N LEU A 449 4.70 12.15 -24.05
CA LEU A 449 4.35 10.76 -23.77
C LEU A 449 5.56 9.96 -23.26
N MET A 450 6.75 10.13 -23.86
CA MET A 450 7.97 9.51 -23.35
C MET A 450 8.34 10.00 -21.96
N ALA A 451 8.17 11.30 -21.67
CA ALA A 451 8.37 11.85 -20.33
C ALA A 451 7.37 11.26 -19.32
N TRP A 452 6.12 11.07 -19.74
CA TRP A 452 5.11 10.39 -18.93
C TRP A 452 5.51 8.94 -18.65
N VAL A 453 5.92 8.18 -19.67
CA VAL A 453 6.41 6.80 -19.49
C VAL A 453 7.67 6.77 -18.62
N GLY A 454 8.58 7.74 -18.75
CA GLY A 454 9.75 7.87 -17.89
C GLY A 454 9.37 8.07 -16.42
N GLY A 455 8.35 8.89 -16.16
CA GLY A 455 7.77 9.05 -14.82
C GLY A 455 7.12 7.76 -14.29
N VAL A 456 6.38 7.03 -15.12
CA VAL A 456 5.81 5.72 -14.76
C VAL A 456 6.91 4.73 -14.41
N LYS A 457 8.00 4.67 -15.20
CA LYS A 457 9.15 3.78 -14.96
C LYS A 457 9.77 4.01 -13.58
N ALA A 458 9.87 5.26 -13.14
CA ALA A 458 10.39 5.59 -11.81
C ALA A 458 9.51 5.01 -10.67
N MET A 459 8.21 4.86 -10.91
CA MET A 459 7.26 4.31 -9.94
C MET A 459 7.14 2.77 -9.97
N VAL A 460 7.80 2.08 -10.90
CA VAL A 460 7.73 0.61 -11.01
C VAL A 460 8.28 -0.07 -9.76
N ILE A 461 9.38 0.44 -9.19
CA ILE A 461 9.96 -0.13 -7.95
C ILE A 461 8.95 -0.03 -6.80
N ALA A 462 8.27 1.12 -6.65
CA ALA A 462 7.22 1.29 -5.66
C ALA A 462 6.06 0.31 -5.89
N ALA A 463 5.61 0.14 -7.15
CA ALA A 463 4.57 -0.82 -7.52
C ALA A 463 4.94 -2.28 -7.18
N ILE A 464 6.21 -2.66 -7.40
CA ILE A 464 6.72 -3.99 -7.01
C ILE A 464 6.68 -4.14 -5.49
N ILE A 465 7.18 -3.16 -4.74
CA ILE A 465 7.18 -3.20 -3.27
C ILE A 465 5.74 -3.29 -2.73
N LEU A 466 4.80 -2.51 -3.27
CA LEU A 466 3.38 -2.56 -2.90
C LEU A 466 2.78 -3.95 -3.12
N THR A 467 3.04 -4.54 -4.28
CA THR A 467 2.56 -5.89 -4.62
C THR A 467 3.11 -6.93 -3.65
N LEU A 468 4.40 -6.87 -3.33
CA LEU A 468 5.04 -7.77 -2.36
C LEU A 468 4.55 -7.51 -0.92
N ALA A 469 4.31 -6.25 -0.54
CA ALA A 469 3.78 -5.89 0.77
C ALA A 469 2.36 -6.44 0.98
N TRP A 470 1.49 -6.36 -0.03
CA TRP A 470 0.17 -7.00 0.01
C TRP A 470 0.27 -8.53 0.04
N SER A 471 1.25 -9.09 -0.67
CA SER A 471 1.47 -10.53 -0.70
C SER A 471 1.87 -11.08 0.68
N ILE A 472 2.80 -10.42 1.37
CA ILE A 472 3.18 -10.82 2.73
C ILE A 472 2.03 -10.60 3.72
N GLY A 473 1.23 -9.53 3.54
CA GLY A 473 0.01 -9.31 4.32
C GLY A 473 -0.99 -10.45 4.16
N ASN A 474 -1.27 -10.88 2.93
CA ASN A 474 -2.14 -12.02 2.63
C ASN A 474 -1.61 -13.32 3.25
N ILE A 475 -0.29 -13.53 3.25
CA ILE A 475 0.35 -14.67 3.91
C ILE A 475 0.14 -14.64 5.42
N CYS A 476 0.34 -13.48 6.06
CA CYS A 476 0.08 -13.33 7.49
C CYS A 476 -1.38 -13.59 7.83
N THR A 477 -2.33 -13.24 6.95
CA THR A 477 -3.75 -13.59 7.10
C THR A 477 -3.97 -15.10 7.01
N ASP A 478 -3.37 -15.78 6.02
CA ASP A 478 -3.49 -17.23 5.84
C ASP A 478 -2.84 -18.02 6.99
N LEU A 479 -1.74 -17.51 7.54
CA LEU A 479 -1.04 -18.05 8.70
C LEU A 479 -1.67 -17.63 10.03
N GLN A 480 -2.66 -16.74 10.02
CA GLN A 480 -3.36 -16.26 11.21
C GLN A 480 -2.42 -15.62 12.24
N THR A 481 -1.43 -14.86 11.76
CA THR A 481 -0.44 -14.21 12.61
C THR A 481 -1.10 -13.28 13.64
N ALA A 482 -2.20 -12.62 13.27
CA ALA A 482 -2.93 -11.71 14.14
C ALA A 482 -3.68 -12.41 15.29
N GLU A 483 -4.09 -13.66 15.12
CA GLU A 483 -4.77 -14.45 16.15
C GLU A 483 -3.79 -15.06 17.17
N TYR A 484 -2.50 -15.09 16.83
CA TYR A 484 -1.44 -15.56 17.72
C TYR A 484 -0.86 -14.46 18.62
N VAL A 485 -0.79 -13.22 18.11
CA VAL A 485 -0.30 -12.03 18.81
C VAL A 485 -1.42 -11.40 19.61
#